data_AF-A0A133ZPL8-F1
#
_entry.id   AF-A0A133ZPL8-F1
#
_cell.length_a   1.000
_cell.length_b   1.000
_cell.length_c   1.000
_cell.angle_alpha   90.00
_cell.angle_beta   90.00
_cell.angle_gamma   90.00
#
_symmetry.space_group_name_H-M   'P 1'
#
loop_
_entity.id
_entity.type
_entity.pdbx_description
1 polymer ?
#
loop_
_entity_poly.entity_id
_entity_poly.type
_entity_poly.pdbx_seq_one_letter_code
_entity_poly.pdbx_strand_id
1 'polypeptide(L)' 'METGKAYIVRKNIFKLSVGQILTLKRCGYQAYFDEYNFVFADIENKNICVILRGDDEEDMKIYHNLNEYFEELYDNTNL' A
#
# COMPACT_ATOMS: atom_id res chain seq x y z
N MET A 1 -2.46 -3.21 -6.67
CA MET A 1 -1.07 -3.43 -6.20
C MET A 1 -0.81 -4.92 -6.16
N GLU A 2 0.43 -5.34 -6.33
CA GLU A 2 0.85 -6.74 -6.42
C GLU A 2 1.86 -7.07 -5.32
N THR A 3 1.71 -8.23 -4.68
CA THR A 3 2.63 -8.70 -3.65
C THR A 3 4.01 -8.97 -4.25
N GLY A 4 5.07 -8.54 -3.55
CA GLY A 4 6.47 -8.67 -3.98
C GLY A 4 7.00 -7.46 -4.72
N LYS A 5 6.14 -6.55 -5.19
CA LYS A 5 6.55 -5.33 -5.89
C LYS A 5 6.91 -4.19 -4.94
N ALA A 6 7.81 -3.33 -5.41
CA ALA A 6 8.18 -2.09 -4.74
C ALA A 6 7.31 -0.93 -5.23
N TYR A 7 6.98 -0.02 -4.32
CA TYR A 7 6.12 1.13 -4.56
C TYR A 7 6.73 2.37 -3.94
N ILE A 8 6.62 3.51 -4.62
CA ILE A 8 6.91 4.83 -4.08
C ILE A 8 5.61 5.54 -3.69
N VAL A 9 5.61 6.16 -2.52
CA VAL A 9 4.47 6.94 -2.01
C VAL A 9 4.40 8.28 -2.74
N ARG A 10 3.27 8.58 -3.38
CA ARG A 10 3.03 9.83 -4.15
C ARG A 10 2.34 10.92 -3.35
N LYS A 11 1.61 10.55 -2.30
CA LYS A 11 0.88 11.47 -1.40
C LYS A 11 1.05 10.98 0.03
N ASN A 12 1.22 11.90 0.98
CA ASN A 12 1.24 11.54 2.40
C ASN A 12 -0.07 10.84 2.78
N ILE A 13 0.04 9.68 3.40
CA ILE A 13 -1.12 8.88 3.81
C ILE A 13 -0.75 7.99 5.00
N PHE A 14 -1.66 7.84 5.97
CA PHE A 14 -1.38 7.13 7.22
C PHE A 14 -0.15 7.70 7.94
N LYS A 15 0.90 6.88 8.12
CA LYS A 15 2.23 7.26 8.62
C LYS A 15 3.30 7.22 7.53
N LEU A 16 2.88 7.18 6.27
CA LEU A 16 3.72 7.10 5.10
C LEU A 16 3.89 8.49 4.49
N SER A 17 5.14 8.86 4.23
CA SER A 17 5.48 10.16 3.64
C SER A 17 5.75 10.02 2.15
N VAL A 18 5.45 11.07 1.38
CA VAL A 18 5.80 11.16 -0.04
C VAL A 18 7.29 10.86 -0.26
N GLY A 19 7.59 10.09 -1.30
CA GLY A 19 8.95 9.63 -1.62
C GLY A 19 9.40 8.39 -0.84
N GLN A 20 8.67 7.94 0.18
CA GLN A 20 8.98 6.70 0.87
C GLN A 20 8.81 5.51 -0.08
N ILE A 21 9.79 4.60 -0.08
CA ILE A 21 9.78 3.37 -0.86
C ILE A 21 9.42 2.21 0.05
N LEU A 22 8.48 1.38 -0.39
CA LEU A 22 7.92 0.25 0.35
C LEU A 22 7.81 -0.97 -0.55
N THR A 23 8.06 -2.16 -0.01
CA THR A 23 7.71 -3.42 -0.69
C THR A 23 6.38 -3.93 -0.16
N LEU A 24 5.41 -4.22 -1.03
CA LEU A 24 4.16 -4.85 -0.62
C LEU A 24 4.42 -6.33 -0.31
N LYS A 25 4.33 -6.74 0.97
CA LYS A 25 4.56 -8.12 1.40
C LYS A 25 3.29 -8.97 1.33
N ARG A 26 2.13 -8.40 1.65
CA ARG A 26 0.83 -9.07 1.61
C ARG A 26 -0.27 -8.05 1.36
N CYS A 27 -1.31 -8.44 0.65
CA CYS A 27 -2.57 -7.71 0.59
C CYS A 27 -3.74 -8.68 0.52
N GLY A 28 -4.92 -8.27 1.00
CA GLY A 28 -6.12 -9.09 0.92
C GLY A 28 -7.34 -8.40 1.49
N TYR A 29 -8.51 -8.99 1.23
CA TYR A 29 -9.78 -8.55 1.77
C TYR A 29 -10.27 -9.53 2.85
N GLN A 30 -10.65 -8.99 4.01
CA GLN A 30 -11.16 -9.75 5.15
C GLN A 30 -12.67 -9.53 5.30
N ALA A 31 -13.43 -10.39 4.64
CA ALA A 31 -14.89 -10.24 4.49
C ALA A 31 -15.66 -10.11 5.81
N TYR A 32 -15.21 -10.75 6.89
CA TYR A 32 -15.91 -10.66 8.18
C TYR A 32 -15.93 -9.25 8.77
N PHE A 33 -14.87 -8.47 8.56
CA PHE A 33 -14.76 -7.08 9.04
C PHE A 33 -14.95 -6.04 7.94
N ASP A 34 -15.18 -6.48 6.71
CA ASP A 34 -15.21 -5.62 5.53
C ASP A 34 -13.92 -4.77 5.38
N GLU A 35 -12.75 -5.40 5.57
CA GLU A 35 -11.46 -4.69 5.62
C GLU A 35 -10.53 -5.06 4.46
N TYR A 36 -9.93 -4.05 3.83
CA TYR A 36 -8.82 -4.18 2.91
C TYR A 36 -7.50 -4.00 3.66
N ASN A 37 -6.72 -5.07 3.74
CA ASN A 37 -5.50 -5.15 4.51
C ASN A 37 -4.27 -5.11 3.60
N PHE A 38 -3.27 -4.32 3.97
CA PHE A 38 -1.98 -4.22 3.30
C PHE A 38 -0.84 -4.31 4.31
N VAL A 39 0.16 -5.13 4.02
CA VAL A 39 1.39 -5.22 4.80
C VAL A 39 2.54 -4.79 3.91
N PHE A 40 3.10 -3.63 4.21
CA PHE A 40 4.31 -3.12 3.58
C PHE A 40 5.54 -3.45 4.42
N ALA A 41 6.70 -3.53 3.79
CA ALA A 41 7.99 -3.44 4.46
C ALA A 41 8.71 -2.18 3.99
N ASP A 42 9.29 -1.43 4.92
CA ASP A 42 10.18 -0.32 4.59
C ASP A 42 11.59 -0.80 4.21
N ILE A 43 12.49 0.16 3.94
CA ILE A 43 13.89 -0.11 3.58
C ILE A 43 14.69 -0.82 4.68
N GLU A 44 14.23 -0.76 5.94
CA GLU A 44 14.81 -1.45 7.10
C GLU A 44 14.14 -2.81 7.34
N ASN A 45 13.27 -3.26 6.42
CA ASN A 45 12.41 -4.45 6.53
C ASN A 45 11.46 -4.42 7.73
N LYS A 46 11.12 -3.24 8.27
CA LYS A 46 10.08 -3.12 9.30
C LYS A 46 8.71 -3.18 8.64
N ASN A 47 7.84 -4.00 9.20
CA ASN A 47 6.48 -4.16 8.70
C ASN A 47 5.61 -2.96 9.09
N ILE A 48 4.86 -2.45 8.13
CA ILE A 48 3.86 -1.41 8.28
C ILE A 48 2.53 -1.98 7.83
N CYS A 49 1.59 -2.14 8.77
CA CYS A 49 0.25 -2.63 8.49
C CYS A 49 -0.70 -1.45 8.25
N VAL A 50 -1.44 -1.52 7.15
CA VAL A 50 -2.49 -0.58 6.77
C VAL A 50 -3.79 -1.37 6.65
N ILE A 51 -4.84 -0.87 7.29
CA ILE A 51 -6.19 -1.43 7.26
C ILE A 51 -7.11 -0.33 6.79
N LEU A 52 -7.89 -0.61 5.75
CA LEU A 52 -8.90 0.29 5.19
C LEU A 52 -10.27 -0.38 5.33
N ARG A 53 -11.23 0.32 5.93
CA ARG A 53 -12.57 -0.22 6.19
C ARG A 53 -13.52 0.07 5.04
N GLY A 54 -14.35 -0.91 4.68
CA GLY A 54 -15.35 -0.80 3.62
C GLY A 54 -16.59 0.01 4.02
N ASP A 55 -16.76 0.30 5.31
CA ASP A 55 -17.83 1.14 5.85
C ASP A 55 -17.40 2.59 6.14
N ASP A 56 -16.15 2.95 5.85
CA ASP A 56 -15.60 4.29 6.05
C ASP A 56 -15.35 4.99 4.71
N GLU A 57 -16.06 6.11 4.47
CA GLU A 57 -16.01 6.81 3.18
C GLU A 57 -14.60 7.30 2.77
N GLU A 58 -13.73 7.63 3.73
CA GLU A 58 -12.37 8.06 3.43
C GLU A 58 -11.50 6.87 3.04
N ASP A 59 -11.59 5.78 3.79
CA ASP A 59 -10.92 4.51 3.49
C ASP A 59 -11.35 3.96 2.13
N MET A 60 -12.65 4.04 1.80
CA MET A 60 -13.21 3.67 0.50
C MET A 60 -12.57 4.45 -0.65
N LYS A 61 -12.44 5.77 -0.51
CA LYS A 61 -11.78 6.59 -1.54
C LYS A 61 -10.33 6.18 -1.75
N ILE A 62 -9.63 5.79 -0.68
CA ILE A 62 -8.24 5.35 -0.76
C ILE A 62 -8.13 4.03 -1.51
N TYR A 63 -8.85 2.96 -1.12
CA TYR A 63 -8.66 1.66 -1.76
C TYR A 63 -9.21 1.61 -3.19
N HIS A 64 -10.16 2.48 -3.55
CA HIS A 64 -10.61 2.64 -4.93
C HIS A 64 -9.61 3.40 -5.82
N ASN A 65 -8.69 4.18 -5.24
CA ASN A 65 -7.77 5.05 -5.97
C ASN A 65 -6.31 4.86 -5.52
N LEU A 66 -5.90 3.62 -5.21
CA LEU A 66 -4.55 3.31 -4.69
C LEU A 66 -3.41 3.84 -5.59
N ASN A 67 -3.63 3.92 -6.90
CA ASN A 67 -2.68 4.48 -7.88
C ASN A 67 -2.40 5.98 -7.68
N GLU A 68 -3.24 6.72 -6.97
CA GLU A 68 -2.97 8.11 -6.59
C GLU A 68 -1.97 8.23 -5.43
N TYR A 69 -1.85 7.19 -4.61
CA TYR A 69 -1.03 7.17 -3.41
C TYR A 69 0.24 6.35 -3.59
N PHE A 70 0.21 5.32 -4.43
CA PHE A 70 1.31 4.38 -4.64
C PHE A 70 1.58 4.19 -6.14
N GLU A 71 2.83 4.41 -6.53
CA GLU A 71 3.33 4.14 -7.89
C GLU A 71 4.29 2.96 -7.84
N GLU A 72 4.07 1.98 -8.72
CA GLU A 72 4.94 0.81 -8.82
C GLU A 72 6.31 1.22 -9.37
N LEU A 73 7.36 0.81 -8.69
CA LEU A 73 8.72 0.93 -9.21
C LEU A 73 8.99 -0.29 -10.07
N TYR A 74 9.20 -0.07 -11.37
CA TYR A 74 9.66 -1.14 -12.26
C TYR A 74 11.08 -1.54 -11.87
N ASP A 75 11.29 -2.85 -11.67
CA ASP A 75 12.63 -3.41 -11.58
C ASP A 75 13.30 -3.28 -12.96
N ASN A 76 14.12 -2.25 -13.13
CA ASN A 76 14.94 -2.03 -14.34
C ASN A 76 16.16 -2.98 -14.40
N THR A 77 16.09 -4.18 -13.83
CA THR A 77 17.20 -5.15 -13.82
C THR A 77 17.40 -5.89 -15.15
N ASN A 78 16.77 -5.45 -16.25
CA ASN A 78 16.89 -6.07 -17.58
C ASN A 78 17.30 -5.08 -18.69
N LEU A 79 18.09 -4.04 -18.39
CA LEU A 79 18.69 -3.15 -19.41
C LEU A 79 20.22 -3.17 -19.36
#